data_AF-G0HI42-F1
#
_entry.id   AF-G0HI42-F1
#
_cell.length_a   1.000
_cell.length_b   1.000
_cell.length_c   1.000
_cell.angle_alpha   90.00
_cell.angle_beta   90.00
_cell.angle_gamma   90.00
#
_symmetry.space_group_name_H-M   'P 1'
#
loop_
_entity.id
_entity.type
_entity.pdbx_description
1 polymer ?
#
loop_
_entity_poly.entity_id
_entity_poly.type
_entity_poly.pdbx_seq_one_letter_code
_entity_poly.pdbx_strand_id
1 'polypeptide(L)' 'MPLKVNTTNSQELLTRKIDLIDQLNIGDGAELSYRDLHDLAGMGMLSSDDLRRYDELRRVLFLLGD' A
#
# COMPACT_ATOMS: atom_id res chain seq x y z
N MET A 1 28.14 18.01 9.01
CA MET A 1 27.50 17.92 7.68
C MET A 1 26.13 17.30 7.89
N PRO A 2 25.02 18.00 7.66
CA PRO A 2 23.70 17.39 7.81
C PRO A 2 23.52 16.37 6.69
N LEU A 3 23.18 15.14 7.06
CA LEU A 3 22.74 14.10 6.13
C LEU A 3 21.51 14.64 5.41
N LYS A 4 21.68 15.18 4.19
CA LYS A 4 20.57 15.36 3.25
C LYS A 4 20.11 13.95 2.91
N VAL A 5 19.10 13.47 3.63
CA VAL A 5 18.23 12.42 3.12
C VAL A 5 17.69 13.00 1.83
N ASN A 6 18.30 12.62 0.70
CA ASN A 6 17.71 12.84 -0.60
C ASN A 6 16.32 12.26 -0.47
N THR A 7 15.33 13.13 -0.53
CA THR A 7 13.91 12.79 -0.64
C THR A 7 13.80 11.75 -1.74
N THR A 8 13.84 10.47 -1.41
CA THR A 8 13.38 9.41 -2.31
C THR A 8 11.90 9.70 -2.44
N ASN A 9 11.63 10.52 -3.45
CA ASN A 9 10.42 11.25 -3.76
C ASN A 9 9.22 10.80 -2.96
N SER A 10 8.86 11.53 -1.90
CA SER A 10 7.56 11.36 -1.24
C SER A 10 6.43 11.38 -2.28
N GLN A 11 6.60 12.12 -3.40
CA GLN A 11 5.71 12.06 -4.55
C GLN A 11 5.65 10.69 -5.24
N GLU A 12 6.77 10.02 -5.49
CA GLU A 12 6.80 8.68 -6.08
C GLU A 12 6.18 7.65 -5.13
N LEU A 13 6.44 7.77 -3.83
CA LEU A 13 5.80 6.92 -2.82
C LEU A 13 4.30 7.16 -2.73
N LEU A 14 3.84 8.41 -2.84
CA LEU A 14 2.42 8.75 -2.90
C LEU A 14 1.76 8.20 -4.17
N THR A 15 2.41 8.35 -5.33
CA THR A 15 1.94 7.76 -6.59
C THR A 15 1.85 6.24 -6.47
N ARG A 16 2.86 5.59 -5.86
CA ARG A 16 2.87 4.15 -5.61
C ARG A 16 1.75 3.73 -4.66
N LYS A 17 1.48 4.51 -3.60
CA LYS A 17 0.35 4.27 -2.68
C LYS A 17 -0.97 4.28 -3.43
N ILE A 18 -1.20 5.29 -4.28
CA ILE A 18 -2.44 5.42 -5.07
C ILE A 18 -2.58 4.24 -6.05
N ASP A 19 -1.51 3.92 -6.77
CA ASP A 19 -1.47 2.81 -7.73
C ASP A 19 -1.76 1.45 -7.06
N LEU A 20 -1.18 1.19 -5.89
CA LEU A 20 -1.44 -0.04 -5.12
C LEU A 20 -2.87 -0.11 -4.59
N ILE A 21 -3.44 1.01 -4.13
CA ILE A 21 -4.83 1.08 -3.69
C ILE A 21 -5.78 0.83 -4.86
N ASP A 22 -5.53 1.45 -6.02
CA ASP A 22 -6.31 1.24 -7.24
C ASP A 22 -6.25 -0.25 -7.64
N GLN A 23 -5.05 -0.82 -7.69
CA GLN A 23 -4.82 -2.22 -8.00
C GLN A 23 -5.49 -3.21 -7.04
N LEU A 24 -5.71 -2.84 -5.78
CA LEU A 24 -6.43 -3.64 -4.78
C LEU A 24 -7.95 -3.46 -4.87
N ASN A 25 -8.44 -2.34 -5.42
CA ASN A 25 -9.87 -2.04 -5.56
C ASN A 25 -10.53 -2.59 -6.85
N ILE A 26 -9.75 -3.04 -7.84
CA ILE A 26 -10.26 -3.52 -9.15
C ILE A 26 -11.08 -4.82 -9.03
N GLY A 27 -11.09 -5.50 -7.87
CA GLY A 27 -11.72 -6.81 -7.70
C GLY A 27 -13.25 -6.83 -7.56
N ASP A 28 -13.86 -5.85 -6.89
CA ASP A 28 -15.27 -5.98 -6.46
C ASP A 28 -16.10 -4.68 -6.56
N GLY A 29 -15.52 -3.58 -7.04
CA GLY A 29 -16.22 -2.28 -7.13
C GLY A 29 -16.57 -1.64 -5.78
N ALA A 30 -16.22 -2.28 -4.67
CA ALA A 30 -16.23 -1.71 -3.34
C ALA A 30 -14.86 -1.10 -3.03
N GLU A 31 -14.83 0.18 -2.65
CA GLU A 31 -13.63 0.80 -2.08
C GLU A 31 -13.33 0.13 -0.73
N LEU A 32 -12.41 -0.83 -0.72
CA LEU A 32 -11.98 -1.48 0.51
C LEU A 32 -11.06 -0.54 1.27
N SER A 33 -11.39 -0.24 2.53
CA SER A 33 -10.48 0.53 3.36
C SER A 33 -9.24 -0.31 3.69
N TYR A 34 -8.15 0.36 4.06
CA TYR A 34 -6.93 -0.33 4.53
C TYR A 34 -7.22 -1.31 5.69
N ARG A 35 -8.19 -0.99 6.55
CA ARG A 35 -8.64 -1.88 7.62
C ARG A 35 -9.29 -3.15 7.05
N ASP A 36 -10.20 -3.02 6.08
CA ASP A 36 -10.84 -4.17 5.43
C ASP A 36 -9.78 -5.06 4.75
N LEU A 37 -8.80 -4.46 4.07
CA LEU A 37 -7.67 -5.19 3.48
C LEU A 37 -6.82 -5.91 4.54
N HIS A 38 -6.60 -5.30 5.71
CA HIS A 38 -5.88 -5.92 6.82
C HIS A 38 -6.66 -7.11 7.40
N ASP A 39 -7.97 -6.97 7.59
CA ASP A 39 -8.84 -8.05 8.05
C ASP A 39 -8.89 -9.21 7.02
N LEU A 40 -9.02 -8.91 5.73
CA LEU A 40 -8.97 -9.90 4.65
C LEU A 40 -7.62 -10.62 4.57
N ALA A 41 -6.51 -9.90 4.76
CA ALA A 41 -5.18 -10.49 4.84
C ALA A 41 -5.05 -11.42 6.05
N GLY A 42 -5.54 -11.01 7.22
CA GLY A 42 -5.54 -11.80 8.45
C GLY A 42 -6.42 -13.04 8.37
N MET A 43 -7.53 -12.97 7.63
CA MET A 43 -8.42 -14.10 7.37
C MET A 43 -7.94 -15.02 6.25
N GLY A 44 -6.86 -14.66 5.54
CA GLY A 44 -6.36 -15.43 4.39
C GLY A 44 -7.28 -15.39 3.18
N MET A 45 -8.10 -14.34 3.05
CA MET A 45 -9.06 -14.15 1.95
C MET A 45 -8.48 -13.38 0.77
N LEU A 46 -7.26 -12.84 0.89
CA LEU A 46 -6.55 -12.21 -0.22
C LEU A 46 -5.90 -13.27 -1.12
N SER A 47 -5.97 -13.07 -2.43
CA SER A 47 -5.16 -13.85 -3.38
C SER A 47 -3.68 -13.61 -3.12
N SER A 48 -2.81 -14.52 -3.58
CA SER A 48 -1.35 -14.34 -3.42
C SER A 48 -0.82 -13.06 -4.09
N ASP A 49 -1.47 -12.59 -5.16
CA ASP A 49 -1.11 -11.33 -5.82
C ASP A 49 -1.57 -10.12 -5.00
N ASP A 50 -2.80 -10.14 -4.48
CA ASP A 50 -3.34 -9.08 -3.62
C ASP A 50 -2.58 -8.96 -2.31
N LEU A 51 -2.17 -10.10 -1.73
CA LEU A 51 -1.37 -10.12 -0.51
C LEU A 51 0.01 -9.49 -0.73
N ARG A 52 0.64 -9.73 -1.89
CA ARG A 52 1.88 -9.06 -2.27
C ARG A 52 1.71 -7.54 -2.41
N ARG A 53 0.63 -7.10 -3.06
CA ARG A 53 0.30 -5.67 -3.21
C ARG A 53 0.02 -5.02 -1.85
N TYR A 54 -0.67 -5.73 -0.96
CA TYR A 54 -0.92 -5.30 0.41
C TYR A 54 0.38 -5.15 1.22
N ASP A 55 1.30 -6.11 1.15
CA ASP A 55 2.62 -6.01 1.78
C ASP A 55 3.45 -4.84 1.22
N GLU A 56 3.40 -4.61 -0.09
CA GLU A 56 4.03 -3.45 -0.73
C GLU A 56 3.41 -2.13 -0.24
N LEU A 57 2.08 -2.06 -0.14
CA LEU A 57 1.36 -0.90 0.39
C LEU A 57 1.77 -0.61 1.84
N ARG A 58 1.84 -1.64 2.69
CA ARG A 58 2.29 -1.51 4.07
C ARG A 58 3.72 -0.98 4.16
N ARG A 59 4.61 -1.42 3.26
CA ARG A 59 5.98 -0.92 3.19
C ARG A 59 6.03 0.55 2.74
N VAL A 60 5.22 0.94 1.76
CA VAL A 60 5.12 2.32 1.29
C VAL A 60 4.58 3.24 2.39
N LEU A 61 3.54 2.84 3.12
CA LEU A 61 3.00 3.57 4.26
C LEU A 61 4.07 3.77 5.36
N PHE A 62 4.81 2.71 5.69
CA PHE A 62 5.91 2.79 6.64
C PHE A 62 7.02 3.78 6.19
N LEU A 63 7.36 3.79 4.90
CA LEU A 63 8.34 4.73 4.34
C LEU A 63 7.81 6.17 4.28
N LEU A 64 6.49 6.36 4.17
CA LEU A 64 5.83 7.66 4.26
C LEU A 64 5.68 8.15 5.71
N GLY A 65 5.77 7.26 6.70
CA GLY A 65 5.52 7.56 8.11
C GLY A 65 4.03 7.65 8.47
N ASP A 66 3.18 6.99 7.68
CA ASP A 66 1.71 6.95 7.79
C ASP A 66 1.25 5.75 8.65
#